data_AF-A0A238ZYQ5-F1
#
_entry.id   AF-A0A238ZYQ5-F1
#
_cell.length_a   1.000
_cell.length_b   1.000
_cell.length_c   1.000
_cell.angle_alpha   90.00
_cell.angle_beta   90.00
_cell.angle_gamma   90.00
#
_symmetry.space_group_name_H-M   'P 1'
#
loop_
_entity.id
_entity.type
_entity.pdbx_description
1 polymer ?
#
loop_
_entity_poly.entity_id
_entity_poly.type
_entity_poly.pdbx_seq_one_letter_code
_entity_poly.pdbx_strand_id
1 'polypeptide(L)' 'MDYKWEPSPGMIYPLLRELEGNNYIKGWWKEPDKRSIRHYRITDEGIEHYKNIKRLYESVLLDSLTIIKNTLKDIYKRD' A
#
# COMPACT_ATOMS: atom_id res chain seq x y z
N MET A 1 19.33 7.20 -10.97
CA MET A 1 17.87 7.13 -11.22
C MET A 1 17.26 6.57 -9.97
N ASP A 2 16.36 7.29 -9.30
CA ASP A 2 15.62 6.75 -8.17
C ASP A 2 14.60 5.75 -8.69
N TYR A 3 14.89 4.45 -8.56
CA TYR A 3 13.97 3.34 -8.87
C TYR A 3 12.86 3.23 -7.82
N LYS A 4 12.34 4.37 -7.37
CA LYS A 4 11.30 4.43 -6.36
C LYS A 4 9.97 4.15 -7.03
N TRP A 5 9.29 3.10 -6.57
CA TRP A 5 7.92 2.85 -6.98
C TRP A 5 7.01 3.95 -6.43
N GLU A 6 6.21 4.57 -7.29
CA GLU A 6 5.24 5.59 -6.91
C GLU A 6 3.88 5.30 -7.58
N PRO A 7 2.78 5.35 -6.82
CA PRO A 7 1.47 5.07 -7.36
C PRO A 7 0.96 6.23 -8.21
N SER A 8 0.30 5.91 -9.32
CA SER A 8 -0.33 6.92 -10.19
C SER A 8 -1.70 7.34 -9.66
N PRO A 9 -2.22 8.53 -10.03
CA PRO A 9 -3.58 8.93 -9.68
C PRO A 9 -4.64 7.92 -10.14
N GLY A 10 -4.44 7.32 -11.32
CA GLY A 10 -5.31 6.28 -11.87
C GLY A 10 -5.35 4.99 -11.03
N MET A 11 -4.32 4.73 -10.21
CA MET A 11 -4.31 3.65 -9.23
C MET A 11 -4.91 4.09 -7.89
N ILE A 12 -4.54 5.27 -7.40
CA ILE A 12 -4.91 5.72 -6.05
C ILE A 12 -6.43 5.87 -5.89
N TYR A 13 -7.14 6.45 -6.86
CA TYR A 13 -8.57 6.69 -6.70
C TYR A 13 -9.41 5.40 -6.64
N PRO A 14 -9.20 4.40 -7.51
CA PRO A 14 -9.83 3.09 -7.36
C PRO A 14 -9.53 2.44 -6.00
N LEU A 15 -8.28 2.51 -5.54
CA LEU A 15 -7.88 1.94 -4.24
C LEU A 15 -8.60 2.62 -3.08
N LEU A 16 -8.66 3.96 -3.05
CA LEU A 16 -9.39 4.69 -2.01
C LEU A 16 -10.88 4.34 -2.01
N ARG A 17 -11.48 4.15 -3.19
CA ARG A 17 -12.88 3.73 -3.33
C ARG A 17 -13.10 2.32 -2.78
N GLU A 18 -12.19 1.39 -3.04
CA GLU A 18 -12.24 0.03 -2.52
C GLU A 18 -12.07 0.00 -1.00
N LEU A 19 -11.09 0.71 -0.45
CA LEU A 19 -10.87 0.82 0.99
C LEU A 19 -12.06 1.45 1.71
N GLU A 20 -12.68 2.48 1.13
CA GLU A 20 -13.89 3.10 1.68
C GLU A 20 -15.09 2.14 1.59
N GLY A 21 -15.23 1.39 0.49
CA GLY A 21 -16.28 0.38 0.31
C GLY A 21 -16.19 -0.79 1.29
N ASN A 22 -14.98 -1.12 1.76
CA ASN A 22 -14.73 -2.11 2.81
C ASN A 22 -14.76 -1.55 4.24
N ASN A 23 -15.13 -0.26 4.41
CA ASN A 23 -15.12 0.43 5.71
C ASN A 23 -13.73 0.49 6.39
N TYR A 24 -12.63 0.39 5.63
CA TYR A 24 -11.27 0.55 6.15
C TYR A 24 -10.84 2.02 6.24
N ILE A 25 -11.44 2.88 5.42
CA ILE A 25 -11.26 4.32 5.49
C ILE A 25 -12.61 5.02 5.37
N LYS A 26 -12.69 6.25 5.87
CA LYS A 26 -13.86 7.12 5.74
C LYS A 26 -13.46 8.43 5.07
N GLY A 27 -14.14 8.77 3.98
CA GLY A 27 -13.96 10.02 3.27
C GLY A 27 -14.95 11.11 3.68
N TRP A 28 -14.54 12.38 3.63
CA TRP A 28 -15.43 13.53 3.73
C TRP A 28 -14.95 14.68 2.84
N TRP A 29 -15.88 15.49 2.38
CA TRP A 29 -15.56 16.72 1.65
C TRP A 29 -15.17 17.82 2.63
N LYS A 30 -14.03 18.47 2.40
CA LYS A 30 -13.56 19.60 3.21
C LYS A 30 -14.58 20.75 3.21
N GLU A 31 -15.10 21.07 2.03
CA GLU A 31 -16.19 22.00 1.79
C GLU A 31 -17.36 21.18 1.21
N PRO A 32 -18.41 20.87 2.00
CA PRO A 32 -19.51 19.98 1.57
C PRO A 32 -20.30 20.48 0.37
N ASP A 33 -20.35 21.80 0.20
CA ASP A 33 -21.00 22.54 -0.87
C ASP A 33 -20.20 22.51 -2.17
N LYS A 34 -18.89 22.77 -2.12
CA LYS A 34 -18.03 22.83 -3.32
C LYS A 34 -17.41 21.51 -3.73
N ARG A 35 -17.21 20.59 -2.78
CA ARG A 35 -16.62 19.26 -2.99
C ARG A 35 -15.30 19.30 -3.78
N SER A 36 -14.44 20.26 -3.45
CA SER A 36 -13.14 20.50 -4.10
C SER A 36 -12.06 19.52 -3.63
N ILE A 37 -12.10 19.14 -2.35
CA ILE A 37 -11.11 18.29 -1.71
C ILE A 37 -11.81 17.23 -0.87
N ARG A 38 -11.47 15.96 -1.10
CA ARG A 38 -11.91 14.83 -0.28
C ARG A 38 -10.79 14.40 0.66
N HIS A 39 -11.03 14.54 1.95
CA HIS A 39 -10.15 14.00 2.99
C HIS A 39 -10.53 12.57 3.30
N TYR A 40 -9.57 11.79 3.77
CA TYR A 40 -9.74 10.41 4.19
C TYR A 40 -9.12 10.21 5.57
N ARG A 41 -9.73 9.34 6.37
CA ARG A 41 -9.21 8.90 7.67
C ARG A 41 -9.40 7.39 7.79
N ILE A 42 -8.38 6.70 8.30
CA ILE A 42 -8.47 5.28 8.60
C ILE A 42 -9.46 5.02 9.74
N THR A 43 -10.24 3.95 9.63
CA THR A 43 -11.18 3.50 10.67
C THR A 43 -10.50 2.51 11.62
N ASP A 44 -11.19 2.11 12.68
CA ASP A 44 -10.67 1.09 13.60
C ASP A 44 -10.56 -0.28 12.89
N GLU A 45 -11.53 -0.63 12.05
CA GLU A 45 -11.48 -1.82 11.18
C GLU A 45 -10.33 -1.74 10.19
N GLY A 46 -10.06 -0.56 9.63
CA GLY A 46 -8.93 -0.31 8.75
C GLY A 46 -7.59 -0.48 9.45
N ILE A 47 -7.48 -0.05 10.72
CA ILE A 47 -6.28 -0.26 11.53
C ILE A 47 -6.03 -1.74 11.75
N GLU A 48 -7.07 -2.53 12.06
CA GLU A 48 -6.93 -3.96 12.26
C GLU A 48 -6.56 -4.69 10.95
N HIS A 49 -7.20 -4.32 9.84
CA HIS A 49 -6.83 -4.80 8.51
C HIS A 49 -5.37 -4.48 8.15
N TYR A 50 -4.91 -3.26 8.43
CA TYR A 50 -3.53 -2.85 8.21
C TYR A 50 -2.52 -3.70 9.00
N LYS A 51 -2.80 -3.99 10.27
CA LYS A 51 -1.93 -4.86 11.09
C LYS A 51 -1.83 -6.27 10.51
N ASN A 52 -2.96 -6.81 10.04
CA ASN A 52 -3.02 -8.13 9.43
C ASN A 52 -2.19 -8.19 8.13
N ILE A 53 -2.35 -7.20 7.24
CA ILE A 53 -1.50 -7.07 6.04
C ILE A 53 -0.03 -7.00 6.45
N LYS A 54 0.33 -6.10 7.37
CA LYS A 54 1.73 -5.91 7.76
C LYS A 54 2.38 -7.20 8.25
N ARG A 55 1.67 -7.97 9.08
CA ARG A 55 2.14 -9.27 9.56
C ARG A 55 2.25 -10.31 8.45
N LEU A 56 1.28 -10.37 7.54
CA LEU A 56 1.23 -11.38 6.49
C LEU A 56 2.39 -11.21 5.49
N TYR A 57 2.69 -9.98 5.09
CA TYR A 57 3.66 -9.73 4.02
C TYR A 57 5.12 -9.72 4.47
N GLU A 58 5.42 -9.54 5.76
CA GLU A 58 6.79 -9.45 6.25
C GLU A 58 7.63 -10.70 5.89
N SER A 59 7.12 -11.89 6.23
CA SER A 59 7.81 -13.16 5.90
C SER A 59 8.00 -13.31 4.39
N VAL A 60 6.96 -13.05 3.61
CA VAL A 60 6.98 -13.23 2.15
C VAL A 60 8.01 -12.31 1.49
N LEU A 61 8.14 -11.07 1.98
CA LEU A 61 9.14 -10.13 1.49
C LEU A 61 10.57 -10.56 1.86
N LEU A 62 10.78 -11.10 3.07
CA LEU A 62 12.08 -11.62 3.49
C LEU A 62 12.51 -12.85 2.68
N ASP A 63 11.57 -13.75 2.40
CA ASP A 63 11.82 -14.93 1.57
C ASP A 63 12.16 -14.52 0.14
N SER A 64 11.40 -13.56 -0.42
CA SER A 64 11.66 -13.01 -1.75
C SER A 64 13.05 -12.37 -1.83
N LEU A 65 13.44 -11.60 -0.81
CA LEU A 65 14.76 -11.00 -0.73
C LEU A 65 15.86 -12.07 -0.67
N THR A 66 15.63 -13.16 0.06
CA THR A 66 16.57 -14.28 0.16
C THR A 66 16.77 -14.94 -1.20
N ILE A 67 15.69 -15.19 -1.94
CA ILE A 67 15.75 -15.75 -3.30
C ILE A 67 16.54 -14.83 -4.24
N ILE A 68 16.26 -13.52 -4.20
CA ILE A 68 16.98 -12.53 -5.03
C ILE A 68 18.47 -12.52 -4.69
N LYS A 69 18.83 -12.49 -3.41
CA LYS A 69 20.23 -12.52 -2.95
C LYS A 69 20.95 -13.79 -3.41
N ASN A 70 20.34 -14.96 -3.21
CA ASN A 70 20.91 -16.22 -3.66
C ASN A 70 21.09 -16.25 -5.19
N THR A 71 20.11 -15.74 -5.95
CA THR A 71 20.20 -15.63 -7.41
C THR A 71 21.36 -14.74 -7.84
N LEU A 72 21.55 -13.58 -7.19
CA LEU A 72 22.67 -12.68 -7.46
C LEU A 72 24.02 -13.31 -7.14
N LYS A 73 24.10 -14.04 -6.03
CA LYS A 73 25.30 -14.76 -5.62
C LYS A 73 25.64 -15.90 -6.57
N ASP A 74 24.69 -16.79 -6.86
CA ASP A 74 24.94 -18.04 -7.56
C ASP A 74 25.13 -17.82 -9.08
N ILE A 75 24.33 -16.95 -9.68
CA ILE A 75 24.37 -16.71 -11.13
C ILE A 75 25.40 -15.63 -11.49
N TYR A 76 25.41 -14.53 -10.72
CA TYR A 76 26.21 -13.34 -11.07
C TYR A 76 27.48 -13.18 -10.24
N LYS A 77 27.73 -14.07 -9.25
CA LYS A 77 28.90 -14.03 -8.37
C LYS A 77 29.09 -12.67 -7.69
N ARG A 78 27.98 -12.01 -7.33
CA ARG A 78 27.96 -10.75 -6.58
C ARG A 78 27.60 -11.02 -5.13
N ASP A 79 28.42 -10.51 -4.22
CA ASP A 79 28.22 -10.57 -2.76
C ASP A 79 27.26 -9.50 -2.26
#